data_AF-A0A4P6U8B7-F1
#
_entry.id   AF-A0A4P6U8B7-F1
#
_cell.length_a   1.000
_cell.length_b   1.000
_cell.length_c   1.000
_cell.angle_alpha   90.00
_cell.angle_beta   90.00
_cell.angle_gamma   90.00
#
_symmetry.space_group_name_H-M   'P 1'
#
loop_
_entity.id
_entity.type
_entity.pdbx_description
1 polymer ?
#
loop_
_entity_poly.entity_id
_entity_poly.type
_entity_poly.pdbx_seq_one_letter_code
_entity_poly.pdbx_strand_id
1 'polypeptide(L)'
;MSKYPDNPWWDHANDRPNPLMTKEQWEQADADGHITPEHVLFRLRNILVFAMGNPGPVGYDEDGHVISLVGASIQLEGGVKLRVCSRDHNPPHVHIEHSDFRGQKLRVNLVTGEFIDTAPRGLKTTKMKGYKRAIVEPEDRLKEMWVTAHGEYVFE
;
A
#
# COMPACT_ATOMS: atom_id res chain seq x y z
N MET A 1 2.86 -35.69 6.97
CA MET A 1 4.16 -35.00 7.11
C MET A 1 4.22 -33.92 6.06
N SER A 2 4.77 -32.76 6.38
CA SER A 2 4.89 -31.65 5.42
C SER A 2 5.81 -32.03 4.26
N LYS A 3 5.50 -31.56 3.06
CA LYS A 3 6.28 -31.81 1.84
C LYS A 3 7.70 -31.24 1.91
N TYR A 4 7.88 -30.13 2.63
CA TYR A 4 9.17 -29.46 2.81
C TYR A 4 9.39 -29.16 4.30
N PRO A 5 9.82 -30.17 5.09
CA PRO A 5 9.84 -30.07 6.56
C PRO A 5 10.86 -29.05 7.10
N ASP A 6 11.92 -28.76 6.35
CA ASP A 6 13.00 -27.85 6.77
C ASP A 6 12.89 -26.46 6.11
N ASN A 7 11.80 -26.18 5.40
CA ASN A 7 11.63 -24.92 4.67
C ASN A 7 10.91 -23.86 5.55
N PRO A 8 11.59 -22.79 6.00
CA PRO A 8 10.99 -21.75 6.84
C PRO A 8 9.93 -20.91 6.11
N TRP A 9 9.94 -20.95 4.77
CA TRP A 9 8.96 -20.30 3.91
C TRP A 9 7.77 -21.23 3.59
N TRP A 10 7.57 -22.29 4.38
CA TRP A 10 6.47 -23.23 4.22
C TRP A 10 5.52 -23.21 5.42
N ASP A 11 4.21 -23.14 5.16
CA ASP A 11 3.16 -23.33 6.15
C ASP A 11 2.98 -24.84 6.38
N HIS A 12 3.72 -25.41 7.33
CA HIS A 12 3.68 -26.84 7.62
C HIS A 12 2.32 -27.34 8.12
N ALA A 13 1.47 -26.45 8.66
CA ALA A 13 0.15 -26.82 9.16
C ALA A 13 -0.83 -27.06 8.01
N ASN A 14 -0.72 -26.28 6.93
CA ASN A 14 -1.60 -26.36 5.77
C ASN A 14 -0.93 -26.91 4.50
N ASP A 15 0.35 -27.27 4.60
CA ASP A 15 1.21 -27.79 3.55
C ASP A 15 1.19 -26.96 2.26
N ARG A 16 1.50 -25.66 2.39
CA ARG A 16 1.49 -24.69 1.29
C ARG A 16 2.63 -23.67 1.45
N PRO A 17 3.09 -23.02 0.37
CA PRO A 17 4.10 -21.96 0.49
C PRO A 17 3.57 -20.77 1.29
N ASN A 18 4.41 -20.21 2.15
CA ASN A 18 4.20 -18.87 2.69
C ASN A 18 4.43 -17.84 1.57
N PRO A 19 3.64 -16.76 1.51
CA PRO A 19 3.85 -15.74 0.49
C PRO A 19 5.21 -15.04 0.67
N LEU A 20 6.04 -15.08 -0.38
CA LEU A 20 7.24 -14.24 -0.52
C LEU A 20 6.79 -12.92 -1.16
N MET A 21 6.53 -11.92 -0.33
CA MET A 21 5.85 -10.70 -0.73
C MET A 21 6.78 -9.68 -1.37
N THR A 22 8.06 -9.64 -0.98
CA THR A 22 9.03 -8.66 -1.49
C THR A 22 10.15 -9.34 -2.30
N LYS A 23 10.86 -8.55 -3.09
CA LYS A 23 12.03 -9.00 -3.84
C LYS A 23 13.12 -9.53 -2.91
N GLU A 24 13.36 -8.85 -1.80
CA GLU A 24 14.38 -9.24 -0.81
C GLU A 24 14.04 -10.59 -0.16
N GLN A 25 12.77 -10.84 0.15
CA GLN A 25 12.32 -12.13 0.66
C GLN A 25 12.53 -13.25 -0.36
N TRP A 26 12.25 -12.96 -1.63
CA TRP A 26 12.46 -13.90 -2.72
C TRP A 26 13.95 -14.23 -2.88
N GLU A 27 14.81 -13.21 -2.95
CA GLU A 27 16.26 -13.37 -3.10
C GLU A 27 16.87 -14.13 -1.92
N GLN A 28 16.44 -13.84 -0.70
CA GLN A 28 16.90 -14.57 0.49
C GLN A 28 16.48 -16.04 0.42
N ALA A 29 15.21 -16.33 0.11
CA ALA A 29 14.72 -17.70 0.00
C ALA A 29 15.42 -18.47 -1.13
N ASP A 30 15.79 -17.81 -2.23
CA ASP A 30 16.54 -18.40 -3.34
C ASP A 30 17.99 -18.70 -2.95
N ALA A 31 18.65 -17.75 -2.30
CA ALA A 31 20.00 -17.93 -1.78
C ALA A 31 20.10 -19.10 -0.79
N ASP A 32 19.06 -19.29 0.02
CA ASP A 32 18.96 -20.38 0.99
C ASP A 32 18.48 -21.72 0.37
N GLY A 33 18.16 -21.75 -0.92
CA GLY A 33 17.71 -22.96 -1.63
C GLY A 33 16.29 -23.41 -1.23
N HIS A 34 15.46 -22.49 -0.76
CA HIS A 34 14.11 -22.75 -0.24
C HIS A 34 12.98 -22.41 -1.23
N ILE A 35 13.30 -21.91 -2.43
CA ILE A 35 12.31 -21.73 -3.49
C ILE A 35 11.84 -23.09 -4.00
N THR A 36 10.52 -23.29 -3.99
CA THR A 36 9.87 -24.51 -4.50
C THR A 36 9.03 -24.19 -5.75
N PRO A 37 8.62 -25.20 -6.54
CA PRO A 37 7.71 -24.98 -7.66
C PRO A 37 6.42 -24.24 -7.28
N GLU A 38 5.89 -24.47 -6.07
CA GLU A 38 4.68 -23.80 -5.59
C GLU A 38 4.90 -22.30 -5.33
N HIS A 39 6.08 -21.90 -4.85
CA HIS A 39 6.45 -20.48 -4.73
C HIS A 39 6.50 -19.81 -6.12
N VAL A 40 7.07 -20.50 -7.12
CA VAL A 40 7.12 -20.02 -8.50
C VAL A 40 5.72 -19.87 -9.09
N LEU A 41 4.85 -20.86 -8.91
CA LEU A 41 3.46 -20.78 -9.36
C LEU A 41 2.69 -19.62 -8.70
N PHE A 42 2.92 -19.38 -7.41
CA PHE A 42 2.33 -18.25 -6.70
C PHE A 42 2.78 -16.91 -7.30
N ARG A 43 4.10 -16.74 -7.54
CA ARG A 43 4.65 -15.53 -8.18
C ARG A 43 4.12 -15.32 -9.59
N LEU A 44 4.09 -16.37 -10.43
CA LEU A 44 3.54 -16.30 -11.79
C LEU A 44 2.05 -15.91 -11.80
N ARG A 45 1.28 -16.41 -10.83
CA ARG A 45 -0.12 -15.98 -10.65
C ARG A 45 -0.21 -14.48 -10.36
N ASN A 46 0.66 -13.93 -9.54
CA ASN A 46 0.68 -12.50 -9.22
C ASN A 46 1.03 -11.64 -10.45
N ILE A 47 2.03 -12.08 -11.23
CA ILE A 47 2.38 -11.44 -12.53
C ILE A 47 1.17 -11.44 -13.46
N LEU A 48 0.45 -12.57 -13.56
CA LEU A 48 -0.74 -12.67 -14.38
C LEU A 48 -1.85 -11.71 -13.90
N VAL A 49 -2.04 -11.58 -12.58
CA VAL A 49 -3.01 -10.63 -11.99
C VAL A 49 -2.65 -9.18 -12.36
N PHE A 50 -1.37 -8.81 -12.29
CA PHE A 50 -0.89 -7.51 -12.76
C PHE A 50 -1.18 -7.31 -14.25
N ALA A 51 -0.78 -8.27 -15.10
CA ALA A 51 -0.94 -8.19 -16.55
C ALA A 51 -2.41 -8.11 -17.01
N MET A 52 -3.33 -8.76 -16.27
CA MET A 52 -4.76 -8.71 -16.55
C MET A 52 -5.42 -7.42 -16.04
N GLY A 53 -4.69 -6.56 -15.32
CA GLY A 53 -5.25 -5.33 -14.74
C GLY A 53 -6.43 -5.60 -13.81
N ASN A 54 -6.43 -6.74 -13.10
CA ASN A 54 -7.56 -7.19 -12.30
C ASN A 54 -7.24 -7.09 -10.80
N PRO A 55 -7.35 -5.89 -10.19
CA PRO A 55 -6.70 -5.63 -8.93
C PRO A 55 -7.52 -6.24 -7.78
N GLY A 56 -6.97 -7.28 -7.16
CA GLY A 56 -7.38 -7.74 -5.83
C GLY A 56 -6.92 -6.76 -4.74
N PRO A 57 -7.27 -6.98 -3.45
CA PRO A 57 -6.88 -6.09 -2.35
C PRO A 57 -5.35 -5.95 -2.16
N VAL A 58 -4.57 -6.78 -2.84
CA VAL A 58 -3.11 -6.73 -2.93
C VAL A 58 -2.74 -6.32 -4.35
N GLY A 59 -1.88 -5.31 -4.49
CA GLY A 59 -1.29 -4.90 -5.77
C GLY A 59 0.07 -5.55 -5.99
N TYR A 60 0.37 -5.95 -7.22
CA TYR A 60 1.64 -6.56 -7.62
C TYR A 60 2.35 -5.74 -8.69
N ASP A 61 3.69 -5.75 -8.72
CA ASP A 61 4.49 -5.20 -9.82
C ASP A 61 4.55 -6.17 -11.02
N GLU A 62 5.27 -5.76 -12.06
CA GLU A 62 5.55 -6.55 -13.26
C GLU A 62 6.29 -7.87 -12.98
N ASP A 63 7.01 -7.92 -11.86
CA ASP A 63 7.74 -9.09 -11.39
C ASP A 63 6.93 -9.98 -10.43
N GLY A 64 5.69 -9.61 -10.10
CA GLY A 64 4.80 -10.36 -9.21
C GLY A 64 5.07 -10.18 -7.73
N HIS A 65 5.91 -9.23 -7.33
CA HIS A 65 6.10 -8.84 -5.93
C HIS A 65 5.01 -7.87 -5.51
N VAL A 66 4.69 -7.89 -4.23
CA VAL A 66 3.68 -7.01 -3.66
C VAL A 66 4.21 -5.58 -3.62
N ILE A 67 3.59 -4.71 -4.43
CA ILE A 67 3.77 -3.26 -4.34
C ILE A 67 2.86 -2.62 -3.29
N SER A 68 1.77 -3.28 -2.89
CA SER A 68 1.07 -2.93 -1.64
C SER A 68 0.09 -4.01 -1.17
N LEU A 69 0.16 -4.36 0.11
CA LEU A 69 -1.04 -4.46 0.95
C LEU A 69 -1.24 -3.05 1.48
N VAL A 70 -2.25 -2.33 0.97
CA VAL A 70 -2.63 -1.00 1.44
C VAL A 70 -1.61 0.07 1.01
N GLY A 71 -2.13 1.12 0.35
CA GLY A 71 -1.39 2.31 0.01
C GLY A 71 -0.38 2.72 1.08
N ALA A 72 0.82 3.13 0.64
CA ALA A 72 1.85 3.60 1.55
C ALA A 72 1.20 4.60 2.53
N SER A 73 1.47 4.44 3.81
CA SER A 73 0.79 5.23 4.83
C SER A 73 1.70 5.73 5.93
N ILE A 74 1.44 6.94 6.40
CA ILE A 74 2.13 7.58 7.50
C ILE A 74 1.17 7.63 8.69
N GLN A 75 1.57 7.05 9.81
CA GLN A 75 0.82 7.14 11.06
C GLN A 75 1.32 8.37 11.83
N LEU A 76 0.41 9.28 12.16
CA LEU A 76 0.68 10.47 12.96
C LEU A 76 0.11 10.32 14.37
N GLU A 77 0.52 11.21 15.27
CA GLU A 77 -0.05 11.32 16.60
C GLU A 77 -1.56 11.58 16.56
N GLY A 78 -2.26 11.21 17.64
CA GLY A 78 -3.71 11.38 17.75
C GLY A 78 -4.53 10.42 16.88
N GLY A 79 -3.92 9.36 16.35
CA GLY A 79 -4.64 8.32 15.61
C GLY A 79 -5.01 8.71 14.17
N VAL A 80 -4.31 9.70 13.60
CA VAL A 80 -4.44 10.08 12.18
C VAL A 80 -3.53 9.20 11.35
N LYS A 81 -4.07 8.63 10.27
CA LYS A 81 -3.32 7.89 9.27
C LYS A 81 -3.48 8.57 7.92
N LEU A 82 -2.36 8.94 7.31
CA LEU A 82 -2.31 9.47 5.95
C LEU A 82 -1.99 8.32 5.00
N ARG A 83 -2.73 8.17 3.90
CA ARG A 83 -2.57 7.04 2.96
C ARG A 83 -2.63 7.52 1.51
N VAL A 84 -1.69 7.07 0.69
CA VAL A 84 -1.74 7.23 -0.78
C VAL A 84 -2.09 5.88 -1.37
N CYS A 85 -3.24 5.73 -2.04
CA CYS A 85 -3.63 4.46 -2.62
C CYS A 85 -3.07 4.32 -4.05
N SER A 86 -2.54 3.14 -4.40
CA SER A 86 -2.02 2.86 -5.75
C SER A 86 -3.08 2.78 -6.85
N ARG A 87 -4.36 2.86 -6.48
CA ARG A 87 -5.49 2.93 -7.42
C ARG A 87 -6.08 4.32 -7.52
N ASP A 88 -5.44 5.31 -6.90
CA ASP A 88 -5.94 6.67 -7.00
C ASP A 88 -5.68 7.22 -8.42
N HIS A 89 -6.46 8.24 -8.79
CA HIS A 89 -6.33 8.94 -10.05
C HIS A 89 -6.09 10.43 -9.79
N ASN A 90 -5.64 11.14 -10.81
CA ASN A 90 -5.48 12.60 -10.74
C ASN A 90 -6.77 13.30 -10.27
N PRO A 91 -6.66 14.40 -9.50
CA PRO A 91 -5.43 15.06 -9.07
C PRO A 91 -4.68 14.30 -7.95
N PRO A 92 -3.37 14.53 -7.77
CA PRO A 92 -2.60 13.94 -6.68
C PRO A 92 -3.23 14.20 -5.31
N HIS A 93 -3.44 13.15 -4.52
CA HIS A 93 -4.10 13.28 -3.24
C HIS A 93 -3.69 12.25 -2.20
N VAL A 94 -3.93 12.60 -0.95
CA VAL A 94 -3.74 11.72 0.21
C VAL A 94 -5.07 11.55 0.95
N HIS A 95 -5.36 10.33 1.37
CA HIS A 95 -6.51 9.99 2.20
C HIS A 95 -6.15 10.17 3.68
N ILE A 96 -7.02 10.81 4.43
CA ILE A 96 -6.94 10.97 5.88
C ILE A 96 -7.91 9.99 6.52
N GLU A 97 -7.39 9.02 7.24
CA GLU A 97 -8.16 8.10 8.07
C GLU A 97 -7.97 8.48 9.55
N HIS A 98 -9.07 8.62 10.28
CA HIS A 98 -9.03 8.89 11.72
C HIS A 98 -9.91 7.89 12.47
N SER A 99 -9.44 7.41 13.62
CA SER A 99 -10.16 6.46 14.48
C SER A 99 -11.57 6.90 14.86
N ASP A 100 -11.78 8.15 15.25
CA ASP A 100 -13.08 8.74 15.57
C ASP A 100 -14.09 8.76 14.40
N PHE A 101 -13.62 8.68 13.15
CA PHE A 101 -14.45 8.88 11.95
C PHE A 101 -14.26 7.74 10.93
N ARG A 102 -14.30 6.50 11.41
CA ARG A 102 -14.15 5.31 10.57
C ARG A 102 -15.14 5.33 9.40
N GLY A 103 -14.62 5.12 8.19
CA GLY A 103 -15.40 5.03 6.96
C GLY A 103 -15.64 6.36 6.25
N GLN A 104 -15.26 7.50 6.84
CA GLN A 104 -15.29 8.78 6.13
C GLN A 104 -14.05 8.91 5.24
N LYS A 105 -14.27 9.24 3.97
CA LYS A 105 -13.21 9.49 2.99
C LYS A 105 -12.94 10.99 2.98
N LEU A 106 -11.83 11.38 3.59
CA LEU A 106 -11.32 12.75 3.55
C LEU A 106 -10.04 12.75 2.72
N ARG A 107 -10.03 13.47 1.61
CA ARG A 107 -8.84 13.60 0.77
C ARG A 107 -8.37 15.04 0.72
N VAL A 108 -7.06 15.19 0.72
CA VAL A 108 -6.38 16.48 0.50
C VAL A 108 -5.56 16.36 -0.76
N ASN A 109 -5.71 17.36 -1.63
CA ASN A 109 -4.93 17.51 -2.84
C ASN A 109 -3.47 17.87 -2.47
N LEU A 110 -2.51 17.09 -2.96
CA LEU A 110 -1.09 17.24 -2.65
C LEU A 110 -0.40 18.36 -3.45
N VAL A 111 -1.08 18.93 -4.46
CA VAL A 111 -0.63 20.12 -5.21
C VAL A 111 -1.10 21.39 -4.52
N THR A 112 -2.38 21.44 -4.13
CA THR A 112 -2.99 22.68 -3.61
C THR A 112 -3.08 22.75 -2.09
N GLY A 113 -2.93 21.63 -1.38
CA GLY A 113 -3.17 21.52 0.06
C GLY A 113 -4.65 21.65 0.46
N GLU A 114 -5.56 21.68 -0.52
CA GLU A 114 -7.00 21.84 -0.30
C GLU A 114 -7.73 20.50 -0.19
N PHE A 115 -8.82 20.49 0.58
CA PHE A 115 -9.68 19.32 0.65
C PHE A 115 -10.41 19.13 -0.68
N ILE A 116 -10.41 17.90 -1.17
CA ILE A 116 -11.19 17.51 -2.36
C ILE A 116 -12.63 17.21 -1.95
N ASP A 117 -12.80 16.60 -0.78
CA ASP A 117 -14.10 16.19 -0.26
C ASP A 117 -14.73 17.28 0.61
N THR A 118 -16.05 17.32 0.64
CA THR A 118 -16.78 18.15 1.60
C THR A 118 -16.53 17.64 3.02
N ALA A 119 -16.45 18.57 3.97
CA ALA A 119 -16.28 18.23 5.37
C ALA A 119 -17.43 17.29 5.83
N PRO A 120 -17.13 16.13 6.41
CA PRO A 120 -18.14 15.25 6.92
C PRO A 120 -18.98 15.91 8.01
N ARG A 121 -20.26 15.52 8.09
CA ARG A 121 -21.19 16.09 9.07
C ARG A 121 -20.68 15.86 10.50
N GLY A 122 -20.55 16.94 11.26
CA GLY A 122 -20.09 16.91 12.66
C GLY A 122 -18.57 17.10 12.84
N LEU A 123 -17.80 17.15 11.75
CA LEU A 123 -16.37 17.47 11.83
C LEU A 123 -16.17 18.99 11.98
N LYS A 124 -15.53 19.39 13.07
CA LYS A 124 -15.28 20.82 13.37
C LYS A 124 -14.22 21.39 12.41
N THR A 125 -14.40 22.63 11.99
CA THR A 125 -13.44 23.38 11.15
C THR A 125 -12.03 23.41 11.74
N THR A 126 -11.90 23.40 13.07
CA THR A 126 -10.61 23.33 13.76
C THR A 126 -9.87 22.02 13.52
N LYS A 127 -10.55 20.86 13.51
CA LYS A 127 -9.93 19.57 13.14
C LYS A 127 -9.52 19.56 11.67
N MET A 128 -10.35 20.12 10.78
CA MET A 128 -10.00 20.25 9.35
C MET A 128 -8.71 21.04 9.13
N LYS A 129 -8.53 22.17 9.84
CA LYS A 129 -7.26 22.92 9.84
C LYS A 129 -6.10 22.13 10.42
N GLY A 130 -6.35 21.35 11.47
CA GLY A 130 -5.36 20.44 12.07
C GLY A 130 -4.86 19.40 11.08
N TYR A 131 -5.75 18.77 10.31
CA TYR A 131 -5.36 17.79 9.29
C TYR A 131 -4.55 18.40 8.15
N LYS A 132 -4.90 19.62 7.70
CA LYS A 132 -4.06 20.34 6.72
C LYS A 132 -2.64 20.54 7.25
N ARG A 133 -2.49 21.02 8.49
CA ARG A 133 -1.17 21.17 9.12
C ARG A 133 -0.42 19.84 9.25
N ALA A 134 -1.13 18.76 9.54
CA ALA A 134 -0.56 17.42 9.69
C ALA A 134 0.01 16.84 8.38
N ILE A 135 -0.38 17.40 7.23
CA ILE A 135 0.12 17.01 5.91
C ILE A 135 1.37 17.82 5.51
N VAL A 136 1.53 19.05 6.04
CA VAL A 136 2.66 19.94 5.71
C VAL A 136 4.01 19.31 6.07
N GLU A 137 4.10 18.71 7.25
CA GLU A 137 5.37 18.13 7.72
C GLU A 137 5.84 16.93 6.87
N PRO A 138 4.98 15.94 6.54
CA PRO A 138 5.35 14.84 5.66
C PRO A 138 5.12 15.10 4.16
N GLU A 139 4.90 16.34 3.71
CA GLU A 139 4.43 16.64 2.35
C GLU A 139 5.31 16.01 1.26
N ASP A 140 6.63 16.21 1.33
CA ASP A 140 7.58 15.66 0.34
C ASP A 140 7.51 14.14 0.27
N ARG A 141 7.41 13.49 1.44
CA ARG A 141 7.29 12.03 1.53
C ARG A 141 5.97 11.55 0.92
N LEU A 142 4.88 12.28 1.11
CA LEU A 142 3.59 11.94 0.49
C LEU A 142 3.63 12.11 -1.04
N LYS A 143 4.33 13.12 -1.54
CA LYS A 143 4.57 13.30 -2.99
C LYS A 143 5.42 12.16 -3.55
N GLU A 144 6.49 11.76 -2.86
CA GLU A 144 7.31 10.61 -3.24
C GLU A 144 6.49 9.31 -3.25
N MET A 145 5.63 9.09 -2.24
CA MET A 145 4.71 7.96 -2.20
C MET A 145 3.73 7.96 -3.38
N TRP A 146 3.25 9.14 -3.79
CA TRP A 146 2.41 9.29 -4.98
C TRP A 146 3.15 8.92 -6.26
N VAL A 147 4.36 9.46 -6.46
CA VAL A 147 5.21 9.16 -7.62
C VAL A 147 5.56 7.68 -7.67
N THR A 148 5.93 7.09 -6.54
CA THR A 148 6.22 5.66 -6.43
C THR A 148 5.00 4.80 -6.81
N ALA A 149 3.81 5.23 -6.38
CA ALA A 149 2.59 4.47 -6.62
C ALA A 149 2.02 4.62 -8.05
N HIS A 150 2.30 5.72 -8.74
CA HIS A 150 1.65 6.06 -10.02
C HIS A 150 2.63 6.29 -11.19
N GLY A 151 3.95 6.31 -10.94
CA GLY A 151 5.00 6.48 -11.96
C GLY A 151 5.12 7.87 -12.57
N GLU A 152 4.25 8.82 -12.22
CA GLU A 152 4.20 10.16 -12.81
C GLU A 152 4.50 11.24 -11.77
N TYR A 153 5.35 12.22 -12.17
CA TYR A 153 5.55 13.45 -11.42
C TYR A 153 4.56 14.51 -11.92
N VAL A 154 3.67 14.94 -11.04
CA VAL A 154 2.50 15.79 -11.36
C VAL A 154 2.41 16.99 -10.42
N PHE A 155 3.55 17.36 -9.83
CA PHE A 155 3.70 18.47 -8.90
C PHE A 155 4.49 19.61 -9.59
N GLU A 156 3.80 20.54 -10.24
CA GLU A 156 4.37 21.77 -10.81
C GLU A 156 3.89 23.01 -10.05
#